data_AF-A0A7J4SK87-F1
#
_entry.id   AF-A0A7J4SK87-F1
#
_cell.length_a   1.000
_cell.length_b   1.000
_cell.length_c   1.000
_cell.angle_alpha   90.00
_cell.angle_beta   90.00
_cell.angle_gamma   90.00
#
_symmetry.space_group_name_H-M   'P 1'
#
loop_
_entity.id
_entity.type
_entity.pdbx_description
1 polymer ?
#
loop_
_entity_poly.entity_id
_entity_poly.type
_entity_poly.pdbx_seq_one_letter_code
_entity_poly.pdbx_strand_id
1 'polypeptide(L)'
;RRESLPSGAQQNESNPDPDLTTKVLDSFKKDKLKEVEPMKNNFHIGDEVVVKSNNEFGHCRAPAYAQKSTGTIEQIFGTFPLPDAIVRGEYLAEPVYKVRFSAQELWGDSYPENDSITLDLWESYLSPTPS
;
A
#
# COMPACT_ATOMS: atom_id res chain seq x y z
N ARG A 1 19.42 -21.85 24.24
CA ARG A 1 18.47 -22.95 24.51
C ARG A 1 17.21 -22.62 23.72
N ARG A 2 16.96 -23.28 22.57
CA ARG A 2 15.73 -23.08 21.79
C ARG A 2 14.65 -23.94 22.45
N GLU A 3 13.55 -23.34 22.88
CA GLU A 3 12.39 -24.08 23.35
C GLU A 3 11.60 -24.54 22.13
N SER A 4 11.47 -25.86 21.97
CA SER A 4 10.72 -26.50 20.89
C SER A 4 9.22 -26.33 21.13
N LEU A 5 8.48 -25.94 20.09
CA LEU A 5 7.01 -25.95 20.11
C LEU A 5 6.51 -27.41 20.18
N PRO A 6 5.48 -27.72 20.99
CA PRO A 6 4.95 -29.08 21.09
C PRO A 6 4.21 -29.46 19.79
N SER A 7 4.44 -30.69 19.35
CA SER A 7 3.75 -31.30 18.20
C SER A 7 2.27 -31.51 18.53
N GLY A 8 1.40 -30.74 17.91
CA GLY A 8 -0.05 -30.87 18.04
C GLY A 8 -0.60 -31.85 17.01
N ALA A 9 -1.11 -33.00 17.46
CA ALA A 9 -2.09 -33.75 16.70
C ALA A 9 -3.45 -33.04 16.82
N GLN A 10 -3.84 -32.26 15.82
CA GLN A 10 -5.19 -31.71 15.73
C GLN A 10 -6.09 -32.70 14.99
N GLN A 11 -7.00 -33.33 15.72
CA GLN A 11 -8.14 -34.03 15.14
C GLN A 11 -9.14 -32.97 14.65
N ASN A 12 -9.25 -32.80 13.33
CA ASN A 12 -10.27 -31.96 12.71
C ASN A 12 -11.56 -32.77 12.56
N GLU A 13 -12.46 -32.65 13.54
CA GLU A 13 -13.89 -32.92 13.33
C GLU A 13 -14.62 -31.58 13.26
N SER A 14 -14.65 -31.00 12.06
CA SER A 14 -15.20 -29.68 11.78
C SER A 14 -16.70 -29.77 11.49
N ASN A 15 -17.55 -29.59 12.49
CA ASN A 15 -18.85 -28.97 12.25
C ASN A 15 -18.67 -27.48 12.50
N PRO A 16 -18.65 -26.62 11.47
CA PRO A 16 -18.37 -25.21 11.67
C PRO A 16 -19.50 -24.59 12.51
N ASP A 17 -19.14 -23.97 13.63
CA ASP A 17 -20.09 -23.22 14.46
C ASP A 17 -20.80 -22.20 13.54
N PRO A 18 -22.14 -22.29 13.39
CA PRO A 18 -22.87 -21.41 12.50
C PRO A 18 -22.75 -19.93 12.88
N ASP A 19 -22.51 -19.61 14.17
CA ASP A 19 -22.27 -18.24 14.62
C ASP A 19 -20.87 -17.75 14.18
N LEU A 20 -19.83 -18.59 14.27
CA LEU A 20 -18.50 -18.27 13.73
C LEU A 20 -18.51 -18.15 12.21
N THR A 21 -19.22 -19.05 11.52
CA THR A 21 -19.36 -19.03 10.05
C THR A 21 -20.04 -17.74 9.60
N THR A 22 -21.10 -17.34 10.30
CA THR A 22 -21.83 -16.09 10.02
C THR A 22 -20.94 -14.87 10.29
N LYS A 23 -20.22 -14.84 11.41
CA LYS A 23 -19.28 -13.74 11.76
C LYS A 23 -18.13 -13.59 10.76
N VAL A 24 -17.59 -14.70 10.27
CA VAL A 24 -16.55 -14.72 9.25
C VAL A 24 -17.11 -14.23 7.92
N LEU A 25 -18.28 -14.73 7.50
CA LEU A 25 -18.95 -14.30 6.27
C LEU A 25 -19.32 -12.81 6.31
N ASP A 26 -19.80 -12.32 7.45
CA ASP A 26 -20.11 -10.90 7.67
C ASP A 26 -18.86 -10.02 7.71
N SER A 27 -17.73 -10.56 8.18
CA SER A 27 -16.43 -9.86 8.09
C SER A 27 -15.96 -9.73 6.64
N PHE A 28 -16.11 -10.77 5.82
CA PHE A 28 -15.78 -10.71 4.39
C PHE A 28 -16.74 -9.83 3.58
N LYS A 29 -18.02 -9.74 3.97
CA LYS A 29 -18.99 -8.82 3.36
C LYS A 29 -18.78 -7.37 3.79
N LYS A 30 -18.21 -7.16 4.97
CA LYS A 30 -17.71 -5.85 5.43
C LYS A 30 -16.35 -5.57 4.77
N ASP A 31 -16.34 -5.43 3.46
CA ASP A 31 -15.33 -4.60 2.81
C ASP A 31 -15.62 -3.14 3.20
N LYS A 32 -15.30 -2.81 4.45
CA LYS A 32 -15.40 -1.47 5.01
C LYS A 32 -14.13 -0.70 4.62
N LEU A 33 -13.89 -0.58 3.32
CA LEU A 33 -13.41 0.69 2.79
C LEU A 33 -14.56 1.67 3.04
N LYS A 34 -14.74 2.08 4.30
CA LYS A 34 -15.73 3.06 4.74
C LYS A 34 -15.63 4.23 3.76
N GLU A 35 -16.75 4.84 3.41
CA GLU A 35 -16.80 6.19 2.83
C GLU A 35 -15.83 7.06 3.63
N VAL A 36 -14.63 7.23 3.08
CA VAL A 36 -13.70 8.22 3.57
C VAL A 36 -14.07 9.44 2.77
N GLU A 37 -14.41 10.52 3.49
CA GLU A 37 -14.59 11.82 2.86
C GLU A 37 -13.39 12.11 1.95
N PRO A 38 -13.61 12.43 0.67
CA PRO A 38 -12.53 12.60 -0.28
C PRO A 38 -11.61 13.71 0.20
N MET A 39 -10.37 13.35 0.52
CA MET A 39 -9.33 14.32 0.84
C MET A 39 -8.91 15.06 -0.43
N LYS A 40 -8.39 16.27 -0.28
CA LYS A 40 -7.87 17.06 -1.40
C LYS A 40 -6.70 16.32 -2.05
N ASN A 41 -6.81 16.06 -3.34
CA ASN A 41 -5.70 15.59 -4.17
C ASN A 41 -4.79 16.78 -4.49
N ASN A 42 -3.51 16.72 -4.14
CA ASN A 42 -2.54 17.75 -4.56
C ASN A 42 -1.88 17.46 -5.91
N PHE A 43 -2.09 16.27 -6.47
CA PHE A 43 -1.53 15.87 -7.77
C PHE A 43 -2.60 15.45 -8.76
N HIS A 44 -2.28 15.53 -10.05
CA HIS A 44 -3.14 15.23 -11.19
C HIS A 44 -2.51 14.17 -12.09
N ILE A 45 -3.33 13.54 -12.93
CA ILE A 45 -2.85 12.61 -13.96
C ILE A 45 -1.90 13.37 -14.89
N GLY A 46 -0.72 12.80 -15.13
CA GLY A 46 0.37 13.40 -15.90
C GLY A 46 1.40 14.16 -15.07
N ASP A 47 1.14 14.43 -13.79
CA ASP A 47 2.13 15.08 -12.93
C ASP A 47 3.33 14.16 -12.69
N GLU A 48 4.52 14.74 -12.76
CA GLU A 48 5.75 14.09 -12.29
C GLU A 48 5.90 14.25 -10.78
N VAL A 49 6.22 13.15 -10.13
CA VAL A 49 6.34 13.07 -8.67
C VAL A 49 7.58 12.28 -8.29
N VAL A 50 8.17 12.65 -7.15
CA VAL A 50 9.28 11.92 -6.54
C VAL A 50 8.74 11.17 -5.33
N VAL A 51 9.08 9.88 -5.21
CA VAL A 51 8.79 9.11 -4.01
C VAL A 51 9.72 9.56 -2.89
N LYS A 52 9.15 9.98 -1.75
CA LYS A 52 9.94 10.41 -0.60
C LYS A 52 10.76 9.25 -0.05
N SER A 53 11.99 9.54 0.36
CA SER A 53 12.79 8.62 1.15
C SER A 53 12.17 8.51 2.54
N ASN A 54 11.83 7.29 2.95
CA ASN A 54 11.44 7.05 4.33
C ASN A 54 12.63 6.47 5.09
N ASN A 55 13.26 7.30 5.93
CA ASN A 55 14.38 6.92 6.77
C ASN A 55 13.95 6.46 8.18
N GLU A 56 12.65 6.49 8.48
CA GLU A 56 12.14 6.10 9.78
C GLU A 56 11.88 4.59 9.84
N PHE A 57 12.33 3.95 10.92
CA PHE A 57 12.00 2.55 11.19
C PHE A 57 10.51 2.44 11.52
N GLY A 58 9.69 2.07 10.53
CA GLY A 58 8.24 1.94 10.67
C GLY A 58 7.60 1.21 9.49
N HIS A 59 6.31 0.89 9.61
CA HIS A 59 5.54 0.38 8.49
C HIS A 59 5.44 1.46 7.41
N CYS A 60 5.74 1.11 6.16
CA CYS A 60 5.57 1.96 4.99
C CYS A 60 5.26 1.10 3.78
N ARG A 61 4.34 1.54 2.90
CA ARG A 61 4.03 0.87 1.64
C ARG A 61 4.83 1.37 0.44
N ALA A 62 5.71 2.36 0.60
CA ALA A 62 6.64 2.80 -0.43
C ALA A 62 7.90 1.88 -0.44
N PRO A 63 8.06 0.98 -1.42
CA PRO A 63 9.17 0.03 -1.44
C PRO A 63 10.52 0.74 -1.59
N ALA A 64 11.56 0.22 -0.96
CA ALA A 64 12.89 0.84 -0.95
C ALA A 64 13.47 1.09 -2.36
N TYR A 65 13.17 0.22 -3.33
CA TYR A 65 13.68 0.37 -4.70
C TYR A 65 13.05 1.53 -5.47
N ALA A 66 11.90 2.04 -5.03
CA ALA A 66 11.21 3.16 -5.66
C ALA A 66 11.43 4.48 -4.92
N GLN A 67 12.04 4.45 -3.73
CA GLN A 67 12.30 5.67 -2.97
C GLN A 67 13.32 6.54 -3.69
N LYS A 68 13.05 7.85 -3.73
CA LYS A 68 13.80 8.89 -4.45
C LYS A 68 13.70 8.79 -5.98
N SER A 69 12.98 7.82 -6.51
CA SER A 69 12.72 7.71 -7.95
C SER A 69 11.62 8.67 -8.38
N THR A 70 11.73 9.14 -9.62
CA THR A 70 10.73 9.99 -10.28
C THR A 70 9.76 9.13 -11.09
N GLY A 71 8.47 9.35 -10.93
CA GLY A 71 7.45 8.66 -11.69
C GLY A 71 6.36 9.63 -12.15
N THR A 72 5.43 9.11 -12.96
CA THR A 72 4.30 9.88 -13.49
C THR A 72 3.00 9.32 -12.95
N ILE A 73 2.08 10.19 -12.54
CA ILE A 73 0.74 9.75 -12.12
C ILE A 73 -0.08 9.33 -13.33
N GLU A 74 -0.49 8.07 -13.36
CA GLU A 74 -1.36 7.52 -14.41
C GLU A 74 -2.83 7.52 -14.04
N GLN A 75 -3.14 7.37 -12.74
CA GLN A 75 -4.50 7.22 -12.26
C GLN A 75 -4.63 7.69 -10.81
N ILE A 76 -5.79 8.24 -10.48
CA ILE A 76 -6.20 8.58 -9.12
C ILE A 76 -7.31 7.61 -8.72
N PHE A 77 -7.12 6.83 -7.66
CA PHE A 77 -8.12 5.84 -7.24
C PHE A 77 -9.19 6.42 -6.31
N GLY A 78 -8.83 7.37 -5.45
CA GLY A 78 -9.67 7.90 -4.38
C GLY A 78 -8.93 7.91 -3.05
N THR A 79 -9.65 8.09 -1.95
CA THR A 79 -9.06 8.21 -0.61
C THR A 79 -9.15 6.87 0.14
N PHE A 80 -8.01 6.36 0.61
CA PHE A 80 -7.91 5.07 1.32
C PHE A 80 -7.19 5.23 2.66
N PRO A 81 -7.54 4.41 3.68
CA PRO A 81 -6.84 4.42 4.96
C PRO A 81 -5.32 4.30 4.80
N LEU A 82 -4.57 5.18 5.46
CA LEU A 82 -3.11 5.19 5.44
C LEU A 82 -2.60 4.02 6.31
N PRO A 83 -1.92 3.02 5.73
CA PRO A 83 -1.47 1.85 6.49
C PRO A 83 -0.56 2.22 7.66
N ASP A 84 0.25 3.26 7.49
CA ASP A 84 1.25 3.69 8.47
C ASP A 84 0.58 4.30 9.71
N ALA A 85 -0.55 5.00 9.51
CA ALA A 85 -1.39 5.51 10.59
C ALA A 85 -2.14 4.37 11.29
N ILE A 86 -2.66 3.39 10.54
CA ILE A 86 -3.38 2.24 11.10
C ILE A 86 -2.51 1.48 12.11
N VAL A 87 -1.23 1.26 11.78
CA VAL A 87 -0.29 0.57 12.68
C VAL A 87 -0.05 1.33 13.98
N ARG A 88 -0.19 2.66 13.97
CA ARG A 88 -0.14 3.51 15.18
C ARG A 88 -1.48 3.62 15.93
N GLY A 89 -2.54 2.99 15.41
CA GLY A 89 -3.89 3.10 15.97
C GLY A 89 -4.62 4.39 15.58
N GLU A 90 -4.11 5.12 14.59
CA GLU A 90 -4.72 6.33 14.04
C GLU A 90 -5.65 5.97 12.87
N TYR A 91 -6.75 6.71 12.73
CA TYR A 91 -7.62 6.63 11.55
C TYR A 91 -7.38 7.84 10.65
N LEU A 92 -6.37 7.73 9.80
CA LEU A 92 -6.07 8.69 8.73
C LEU A 92 -6.25 7.99 7.39
N ALA A 93 -6.67 8.73 6.37
CA ALA A 93 -6.86 8.23 5.03
C ALA A 93 -6.47 9.30 4.02
N GLU A 94 -5.80 8.92 2.95
CA GLU A 94 -5.24 9.87 1.97
C GLU A 94 -5.55 9.42 0.54
N PRO A 95 -5.47 10.33 -0.45
CA PRO A 95 -5.52 9.96 -1.85
C PRO A 95 -4.47 8.91 -2.21
N VAL A 96 -4.86 7.93 -3.02
CA VAL A 96 -3.97 6.90 -3.57
C VAL A 96 -3.86 7.07 -5.07
N TYR A 97 -2.63 7.05 -5.53
CA TYR A 97 -2.22 7.27 -6.91
C TYR A 97 -1.59 6.00 -7.47
N LYS A 98 -1.92 5.67 -8.72
CA LYS A 98 -1.09 4.79 -9.54
C LYS A 98 0.03 5.63 -10.13
N VAL A 99 1.26 5.35 -9.74
CA VAL A 99 2.46 6.02 -10.25
C VAL A 99 3.24 5.04 -11.10
N ARG A 100 3.52 5.41 -12.35
CA ARG A 100 4.35 4.65 -13.28
C ARG A 100 5.79 5.12 -13.23
N PHE A 101 6.70 4.16 -13.17
CA PHE A 101 8.14 4.33 -13.23
C PHE A 101 8.70 3.55 -14.42
N SER A 102 9.67 4.11 -15.13
CA SER A 102 10.44 3.32 -16.10
C SER A 102 11.37 2.35 -15.37
N ALA A 103 11.67 1.22 -15.98
CA ALA A 103 12.68 0.30 -15.46
C ALA A 103 14.06 0.98 -15.34
N GLN A 104 14.36 1.91 -16.24
CA GLN A 104 15.62 2.66 -16.25
C GLN A 104 15.75 3.61 -15.06
N GLU A 105 14.66 4.28 -14.66
CA GLU A 105 14.67 5.12 -13.45
C GLU A 105 14.92 4.29 -12.19
N LEU A 106 14.33 3.09 -12.11
CA LEU A 106 14.44 2.23 -10.93
C LEU A 106 15.78 1.50 -10.84
N TRP A 107 16.36 1.09 -11.98
CA TRP A 107 17.48 0.15 -12.00
C TRP A 107 18.63 0.52 -12.95
N GLY A 108 18.51 1.62 -13.69
CA GLY A 108 19.53 2.18 -14.57
C GLY A 108 19.36 1.85 -16.06
N ASP A 109 20.14 2.53 -16.89
CA ASP A 109 20.02 2.57 -18.35
C ASP A 109 20.24 1.22 -19.07
N SER A 110 20.74 0.21 -18.37
CA SER A 110 20.91 -1.14 -18.94
C SER A 110 19.60 -1.90 -19.13
N TYR A 111 18.50 -1.41 -18.57
CA TYR A 111 17.16 -2.01 -18.69
C TYR A 111 16.40 -1.47 -19.92
N PRO A 112 15.46 -2.26 -20.49
CA PRO A 112 14.66 -1.84 -21.63
C PRO A 112 13.85 -0.56 -21.37
N GLU A 113 13.84 0.34 -22.35
CA GLU A 113 13.14 1.64 -22.28
C GLU A 113 11.60 1.49 -22.17
N ASN A 114 11.06 0.41 -22.75
CA ASN A 114 9.62 0.18 -22.80
C ASN A 114 9.06 -0.52 -21.55
N ASP A 115 9.92 -0.99 -20.65
CA ASP A 115 9.50 -1.68 -19.44
C ASP A 115 9.16 -0.68 -18.34
N SER A 116 8.05 -0.91 -17.64
CA SER A 116 7.59 -0.01 -16.58
C SER A 116 6.91 -0.74 -15.44
N ILE A 117 7.01 -0.13 -14.26
CA ILE A 117 6.47 -0.63 -13.00
C ILE A 117 5.49 0.39 -12.50
N THR A 118 4.30 -0.06 -12.10
CA THR A 118 3.28 0.79 -11.50
C THR A 118 3.15 0.47 -10.03
N LEU A 119 3.13 1.49 -9.17
CA LEU A 119 2.93 1.36 -7.73
C LEU A 119 1.73 2.19 -7.28
N ASP A 120 1.00 1.64 -6.33
CA ASP A 120 -0.08 2.34 -5.65
C ASP A 120 0.49 3.05 -4.42
N LEU A 121 0.57 4.38 -4.47
CA LEU A 121 1.24 5.21 -3.47
C LEU A 121 0.28 6.25 -2.90
N TRP A 122 0.33 6.43 -1.59
CA TRP A 122 -0.43 7.44 -0.87
C TRP A 122 0.16 8.83 -1.08
N GLU A 123 -0.68 9.86 -0.99
CA GLU A 123 -0.28 11.26 -1.15
C GLU A 123 0.94 11.66 -0.31
N SER A 124 0.98 11.28 0.96
CA SER A 124 2.10 11.63 1.84
C SER A 124 3.43 11.03 1.39
N TYR A 125 3.44 9.96 0.59
CA TYR A 125 4.64 9.33 0.06
C TYR A 125 5.24 10.09 -1.12
N LEU A 126 4.52 11.06 -1.69
CA LEU A 126 4.93 11.76 -2.91
C LEU A 126 5.29 13.22 -2.60
N SER A 127 6.24 13.74 -3.37
CA SER A 127 6.54 15.17 -3.47
C SER A 127 6.56 15.61 -4.93
N PRO A 128 6.23 16.87 -5.25
CA PRO A 128 6.43 17.38 -6.60
C PRO A 128 7.90 17.31 -7.00
N THR A 129 8.18 17.11 -8.28
CA THR A 129 9.54 17.26 -8.82
C THR A 129 10.03 18.69 -8.63
N PRO A 130 11.28 18.90 -8.16
CA PRO A 130 11.87 20.24 -8.09
C PRO A 130 12.00 20.81 -9.51
N SER A 131 11.53 22.04 -9.71
CA SER A 131 11.69 22.80 -10.96
C SER A 131 13.14 23.22 -11.22
#